data_AF-A0A832ZC50-F1
#
_entry.id   AF-A0A832ZC50-F1
#
_cell.length_a   1.000
_cell.length_b   1.000
_cell.length_c   1.000
_cell.angle_alpha   90.00
_cell.angle_beta   90.00
_cell.angle_gamma   90.00
#
_symmetry.space_group_name_H-M   'P 1'
#
loop_
_entity.id
_entity.type
_entity.pdbx_description
1 polymer ?
#
loop_
_entity_poly.entity_id
_entity_poly.type
_entity_poly.pdbx_seq_one_letter_code
_entity_poly.pdbx_strand_id
1 'polypeptide(L)'
;MLRIIFKHLLQREKPRGALEGEYPHLDRCIGCGLCSKVCPTGAIKLFKFRDVICENCRVCIEVCPSDAITMDRFKVNRDRCTGCGYCGIVCTIPVIKEEIPKPKTPVILKSRCNRCGLCIERCPEGAVYLKDNRIDIDSNRCKTCLSCVDLCPMRAIYPPEDYIKSLIVEVDIYSCISCRECEYICPLKNSTQ
;
A
#
# COMPACT_ATOMS: atom_id res chain seq x y z
N MET A 1 20.39 -32.66 -5.74
CA MET A 1 19.60 -31.88 -6.72
C MET A 1 18.59 -30.89 -6.10
N LEU A 2 18.06 -31.12 -4.88
CA LEU A 2 17.18 -30.15 -4.19
C LEU A 2 17.88 -29.02 -3.38
N ARG A 3 19.20 -29.11 -3.14
CA ARG A 3 19.94 -28.16 -2.28
C ARG A 3 20.32 -26.82 -2.94
N ILE A 4 20.17 -26.68 -4.26
CA ILE A 4 20.54 -25.45 -4.99
C ILE A 4 19.36 -24.47 -5.11
N ILE A 5 18.12 -24.99 -5.14
CA ILE A 5 16.90 -24.19 -5.38
C ILE A 5 16.53 -23.33 -4.15
N PHE A 6 16.83 -23.79 -2.93
CA PHE A 6 16.45 -23.12 -1.68
C PHE A 6 17.57 -22.30 -1.03
N LYS A 7 18.67 -22.02 -1.75
CA LYS A 7 19.79 -21.24 -1.17
C LYS A 7 19.42 -19.77 -0.91
N HIS A 8 18.36 -19.26 -1.54
CA HIS A 8 17.85 -17.90 -1.32
C HIS A 8 16.72 -17.82 -0.29
N LEU A 9 16.14 -18.96 0.12
CA LEU A 9 14.98 -19.01 1.02
C LEU A 9 15.36 -19.29 2.48
N LEU A 10 16.59 -19.75 2.75
CA LEU A 10 17.05 -20.07 4.09
C LEU A 10 18.46 -19.51 4.32
N GLN A 11 18.58 -18.65 5.34
CA GLN A 11 19.79 -18.10 5.97
C GLN A 11 20.29 -16.74 5.49
N ARG A 12 19.55 -15.68 5.85
CA ARG A 12 20.18 -14.58 6.60
C ARG A 12 19.69 -14.68 8.04
N GLU A 13 20.38 -15.48 8.86
CA GLU A 13 20.16 -15.41 10.31
C GLU A 13 20.37 -13.96 10.77
N LYS A 14 19.47 -13.43 11.59
CA LYS A 14 19.67 -12.12 12.23
C LYS A 14 21.05 -12.14 12.89
N PRO A 15 21.97 -11.20 12.58
CA PRO A 15 23.22 -11.13 13.31
C PRO A 15 22.91 -10.99 14.80
N ARG A 16 23.50 -11.85 15.62
CA ARG A 16 23.44 -11.70 17.08
C ARG A 16 24.03 -10.32 17.40
N GLY A 17 23.22 -9.45 17.99
CA GLY A 17 23.57 -8.05 18.21
C GLY A 17 22.99 -7.06 17.20
N ALA A 18 21.89 -7.37 16.49
CA ALA A 18 21.03 -6.33 15.93
C ALA A 18 20.45 -5.50 17.10
N LEU A 19 21.18 -4.45 17.46
CA LEU A 19 20.97 -3.60 18.62
C LEU A 19 19.55 -3.01 18.59
N GLU A 20 18.95 -2.95 19.77
CA GLU A 20 17.68 -2.30 20.08
C GLU A 20 17.61 -0.92 19.40
N GLY A 21 16.65 -0.76 18.49
CA GLY A 21 16.38 0.50 17.82
C GLY A 21 14.95 0.50 17.30
N GLU A 22 14.24 1.59 17.52
CA GLU A 22 12.87 1.76 17.04
C GLU A 22 12.85 1.90 15.51
N TYR A 23 11.89 1.24 14.86
CA TYR A 23 11.65 1.45 13.44
C TYR A 23 11.23 2.91 13.20
N PRO A 24 11.65 3.55 12.09
CA PRO A 24 11.21 4.89 11.78
C PRO A 24 9.69 4.91 11.63
N HIS A 25 9.02 5.78 12.38
CA HIS A 25 7.59 6.04 12.23
C HIS A 25 7.33 6.79 10.92
N LEU A 26 7.01 6.04 9.86
CA LEU A 26 6.86 6.56 8.50
C LEU A 26 5.48 7.17 8.22
N ASP A 27 4.60 7.24 9.22
CA ASP A 27 3.23 7.75 9.07
C ASP A 27 3.17 9.20 8.56
N ARG A 28 4.22 9.99 8.82
CA ARG A 28 4.37 11.37 8.35
C ARG A 28 5.42 11.54 7.25
N CYS A 29 6.04 10.46 6.76
CA CYS A 29 7.16 10.56 5.82
C CYS A 29 6.75 11.26 4.52
N ILE A 30 7.28 12.47 4.27
CA ILE A 30 7.04 13.22 3.03
C ILE A 30 7.91 12.76 1.85
N GLY A 31 8.74 11.74 2.04
CA GLY A 31 9.59 11.20 0.97
C GLY A 31 10.68 12.13 0.44
N CYS A 32 11.12 13.13 1.22
CA CYS A 32 12.17 14.10 0.81
C CYS A 32 13.51 13.45 0.42
N GLY A 33 13.74 12.22 0.87
CA GLY A 33 14.89 11.41 0.47
C GLY A 33 16.23 11.75 1.14
N LEU A 34 16.24 12.70 2.07
CA LEU A 34 17.44 13.09 2.80
C LEU A 34 18.06 11.92 3.57
N CYS A 35 17.25 11.07 4.19
CA CYS A 35 17.70 9.90 4.94
C CYS A 35 18.51 8.89 4.09
N SER A 36 18.15 8.70 2.82
CA SER A 36 18.91 7.84 1.90
C SER A 36 20.17 8.53 1.41
N LYS A 37 20.10 9.83 1.15
CA LYS A 37 21.26 10.62 0.73
C LYS A 37 22.38 10.64 1.78
N VAL A 38 22.05 10.73 3.07
CA VAL A 38 23.03 10.75 4.15
C VAL A 38 23.43 9.37 4.67
N CYS A 39 22.79 8.29 4.18
CA CYS A 39 23.05 6.95 4.71
C CYS A 39 24.45 6.47 4.25
N PRO A 40 25.44 6.34 5.16
CA PRO A 40 26.81 6.04 4.78
C PRO A 40 27.00 4.62 4.23
N THR A 41 26.10 3.71 4.55
CA THR A 41 26.13 2.31 4.11
C THR A 41 25.16 2.00 2.97
N GLY A 42 24.36 2.99 2.54
CA GLY A 42 23.28 2.76 1.59
C GLY A 42 22.18 1.80 2.09
N ALA A 43 22.10 1.56 3.40
CA ALA A 43 21.07 0.73 4.02
C ALA A 43 19.66 1.28 3.80
N ILE A 44 19.54 2.60 3.63
CA ILE A 44 18.26 3.27 3.40
C ILE A 44 18.10 3.48 1.91
N LYS A 45 17.16 2.73 1.33
CA LYS A 45 16.76 2.88 -0.07
C LYS A 45 15.46 3.66 -0.12
N LEU A 46 15.46 4.69 -0.94
CA LEU A 46 14.21 5.25 -1.41
C LEU A 46 13.78 4.45 -2.61
N PHE A 47 12.52 4.05 -2.65
CA PHE A 47 11.90 3.79 -3.93
C PHE A 47 11.79 5.14 -4.63
N LYS A 48 12.78 5.43 -5.49
CA LYS A 48 12.83 6.69 -6.24
C LYS A 48 11.51 6.84 -6.99
N PHE A 49 10.89 7.99 -6.77
CA PHE A 49 10.12 8.71 -7.76
C PHE A 49 10.65 8.40 -9.16
N ARG A 50 9.82 7.77 -10.00
CA ARG A 50 10.17 7.55 -11.40
C ARG A 50 9.96 8.86 -12.16
N ASP A 51 10.80 9.13 -13.17
CA ASP A 51 10.64 10.27 -14.10
C ASP A 51 9.29 10.23 -14.83
N VAL A 52 8.66 9.06 -14.88
CA VAL A 52 7.30 8.86 -15.34
C VAL A 52 6.41 8.60 -14.14
N ILE A 53 5.54 9.57 -13.84
CA ILE A 53 4.58 9.50 -12.74
C ILE A 53 3.75 8.21 -12.85
N CYS A 54 3.20 7.87 -14.02
CA CYS A 54 2.42 6.64 -14.22
C CYS A 54 3.11 5.65 -15.16
N GLU A 55 3.37 4.44 -14.66
CA GLU A 55 3.91 3.33 -15.47
C GLU A 55 2.86 2.57 -16.28
N ASN A 56 1.60 3.02 -16.26
CA ASN A 56 0.48 2.31 -16.87
C ASN A 56 0.35 0.87 -16.35
N CYS A 57 0.47 0.66 -15.03
CA CYS A 57 0.24 -0.64 -14.39
C CYS A 57 -1.23 -1.10 -14.43
N ARG A 58 -2.15 -0.20 -14.80
CA ARG A 58 -3.60 -0.44 -15.02
C ARG A 58 -4.42 -0.93 -13.82
N VAL A 59 -3.81 -1.09 -12.64
CA VAL A 59 -4.54 -1.48 -11.42
C VAL A 59 -5.64 -0.48 -11.06
N CYS A 60 -5.44 0.81 -11.35
CA CYS A 60 -6.48 1.85 -11.16
C CYS A 60 -7.74 1.62 -12.02
N ILE A 61 -7.61 1.05 -13.22
CA ILE A 61 -8.75 0.66 -14.07
C ILE A 61 -9.48 -0.52 -13.42
N GLU A 62 -8.71 -1.50 -12.94
CA GLU A 62 -9.29 -2.69 -12.30
C GLU A 62 -10.13 -2.33 -11.09
N VAL A 63 -9.67 -1.42 -10.23
CA VAL A 63 -10.41 -1.05 -9.01
C VAL A 63 -11.48 0.01 -9.22
N CYS A 64 -11.55 0.66 -10.39
CA CYS A 64 -12.57 1.69 -10.63
C CYS A 64 -13.97 1.03 -10.68
N PRO A 65 -14.91 1.41 -9.79
CA PRO A 65 -16.25 0.81 -9.79
C PRO A 65 -17.16 1.42 -10.87
N SER A 66 -16.86 2.64 -11.32
CA SER A 66 -17.66 3.36 -12.32
C SER A 66 -17.05 3.34 -13.72
N ASP A 67 -15.98 2.58 -13.93
CA ASP A 67 -15.13 2.55 -15.14
C ASP A 67 -14.79 3.95 -15.67
N ALA A 68 -14.57 4.90 -14.77
CA ALA A 68 -14.18 6.28 -15.09
C ALA A 68 -12.73 6.39 -15.61
N ILE A 69 -11.91 5.35 -15.45
CA ILE A 69 -10.50 5.30 -15.86
C ILE A 69 -10.37 4.23 -16.95
N THR A 70 -9.89 4.61 -18.15
CA THR A 70 -9.89 3.71 -19.32
C THR A 70 -8.51 3.34 -19.85
N MET A 71 -7.49 4.14 -19.58
CA MET A 71 -6.10 3.87 -20.03
C MET A 71 -5.10 3.96 -18.90
N ASP A 72 -5.11 5.11 -18.22
CA ASP A 72 -4.20 5.45 -17.15
C ASP A 72 -4.85 6.50 -16.27
N ARG A 73 -4.17 6.85 -15.19
CA ARG A 73 -4.68 7.78 -14.18
C ARG A 73 -4.83 9.23 -14.66
N PHE A 74 -4.25 9.63 -15.80
CA PHE A 74 -4.41 10.98 -16.35
C PHE A 74 -5.68 11.11 -17.19
N LYS A 75 -6.27 9.98 -17.60
CA LYS A 75 -7.49 9.91 -18.41
C LYS A 75 -8.66 9.42 -17.56
N VAL A 76 -9.15 10.32 -16.71
CA VAL A 76 -10.35 10.09 -15.87
C VAL A 76 -11.54 10.86 -16.45
N ASN A 77 -12.61 10.14 -16.79
CA ASN A 77 -13.89 10.73 -17.13
C ASN A 77 -14.53 11.32 -15.86
N ARG A 78 -14.64 12.65 -15.79
CA ARG A 78 -15.15 13.36 -14.61
C ARG A 78 -16.64 13.14 -14.37
N ASP A 79 -17.43 12.96 -15.42
CA ASP A 79 -18.87 12.73 -15.32
C ASP A 79 -19.21 11.36 -14.70
N ARG A 80 -18.31 10.39 -14.84
CA ARG A 80 -18.42 9.05 -14.25
C ARG A 80 -17.67 8.91 -12.93
N CYS A 81 -16.79 9.84 -12.59
CA CYS A 81 -15.97 9.75 -11.39
C CYS A 81 -16.79 10.08 -10.15
N THR A 82 -16.87 9.14 -9.20
CA THR A 82 -17.62 9.32 -7.95
C THR A 82 -16.79 9.90 -6.81
N GLY A 83 -15.49 10.15 -7.03
CA GLY A 83 -14.58 10.57 -5.96
C GLY A 83 -14.38 9.50 -4.87
N CYS A 84 -14.56 8.21 -5.19
CA CYS A 84 -14.49 7.13 -4.19
C CYS A 84 -13.07 6.84 -3.66
N GLY A 85 -12.02 7.26 -4.37
CA GLY A 85 -10.64 7.12 -3.92
C GLY A 85 -9.97 5.76 -4.14
N TYR A 86 -10.67 4.79 -4.73
CA TYR A 86 -10.16 3.40 -4.84
C TYR A 86 -8.86 3.33 -5.65
N CYS A 87 -8.74 4.15 -6.69
CA CYS A 87 -7.51 4.27 -7.47
C CYS A 87 -6.33 4.81 -6.65
N GLY A 88 -6.56 5.64 -5.64
CA GLY A 88 -5.53 6.16 -4.74
C GLY A 88 -4.96 5.10 -3.80
N ILE A 89 -5.79 4.17 -3.30
CA ILE A 89 -5.33 3.03 -2.46
C ILE A 89 -4.31 2.17 -3.22
N VAL A 90 -4.61 1.84 -4.49
CA VAL A 90 -3.77 0.93 -5.27
C VAL A 90 -2.62 1.61 -5.98
N CYS A 91 -2.58 2.94 -5.98
CA CYS A 91 -1.54 3.66 -6.66
C CYS A 91 -0.31 3.83 -5.77
N THR A 92 0.84 3.46 -6.30
CA THR A 92 2.13 3.60 -5.64
C THR A 92 2.70 5.02 -5.73
N ILE A 93 2.03 5.93 -6.44
CA ILE A 93 2.50 7.30 -6.66
C ILE A 93 2.13 8.15 -5.44
N PRO A 94 3.10 8.65 -4.65
CA PRO A 94 2.81 9.31 -3.37
C PRO A 94 2.00 10.60 -3.49
N VAL A 95 2.27 11.43 -4.50
CA VAL A 95 1.59 12.73 -4.71
C VAL A 95 0.07 12.58 -4.89
N ILE A 96 -0.40 11.41 -5.34
CA ILE A 96 -1.84 11.15 -5.51
C ILE A 96 -2.56 11.07 -4.19
N LYS A 97 -1.89 10.58 -3.16
CA LYS A 97 -2.54 10.24 -1.89
C LYS A 97 -3.07 11.48 -1.17
N GLU A 98 -2.54 12.66 -1.50
CA GLU A 98 -3.01 13.96 -1.01
C GLU A 98 -4.09 14.60 -1.90
N GLU A 99 -4.12 14.26 -3.19
CA GLU A 99 -5.09 14.79 -4.17
C GLU A 99 -6.40 13.96 -4.24
N ILE A 100 -6.38 12.74 -3.74
CA ILE A 100 -7.50 11.80 -3.78
C ILE A 100 -8.05 11.58 -2.36
N PRO A 101 -9.38 11.52 -2.16
CA PRO A 101 -9.93 11.20 -0.85
C PRO A 101 -9.66 9.74 -0.46
N LYS A 102 -9.49 9.48 0.83
CA LYS A 102 -9.44 8.12 1.37
C LYS A 102 -10.76 7.39 1.09
N PRO A 103 -10.74 6.14 0.61
CA PRO A 103 -11.94 5.33 0.45
C PRO A 103 -12.70 5.12 1.75
N LYS A 104 -14.04 5.14 1.64
CA LYS A 104 -14.94 4.89 2.77
C LYS A 104 -15.04 3.41 3.15
N THR A 105 -14.70 2.52 2.22
CA THR A 105 -14.79 1.07 2.37
C THR A 105 -13.51 0.38 1.95
N PRO A 106 -13.28 -0.88 2.37
CA PRO A 106 -12.26 -1.72 1.79
C PRO A 106 -12.39 -1.83 0.26
N VAL A 107 -11.27 -2.06 -0.42
CA VAL A 107 -11.20 -2.15 -1.88
C VAL A 107 -10.88 -3.58 -2.31
N ILE A 108 -11.66 -4.12 -3.24
CA ILE A 108 -11.49 -5.48 -3.76
C ILE A 108 -10.74 -5.42 -5.10
N LEU A 109 -9.59 -6.07 -5.18
CA LEU A 109 -8.84 -6.25 -6.43
C LEU A 109 -9.49 -7.33 -7.29
N LYS A 110 -10.09 -6.90 -8.42
CA LYS A 110 -10.78 -7.80 -9.36
C LYS A 110 -9.86 -8.91 -9.89
N SER A 111 -8.60 -8.61 -10.15
CA SER A 111 -7.60 -9.58 -10.64
C SER A 111 -7.24 -10.68 -9.64
N ARG A 112 -7.43 -10.44 -8.33
CA ARG A 112 -7.09 -11.42 -7.27
C ARG A 112 -8.31 -12.11 -6.67
N CYS A 113 -9.49 -11.52 -6.80
CA CYS A 113 -10.72 -12.09 -6.27
C CYS A 113 -11.18 -13.29 -7.11
N ASN A 114 -11.14 -14.48 -6.51
CA ASN A 114 -11.70 -15.69 -7.11
C ASN A 114 -13.21 -15.86 -6.89
N ARG A 115 -13.87 -14.89 -6.23
CA ARG A 115 -15.30 -14.87 -5.93
C ARG A 115 -15.78 -16.02 -5.03
N CYS A 116 -14.94 -16.50 -4.11
CA CYS A 116 -15.31 -17.57 -3.16
C CYS A 116 -16.48 -17.22 -2.22
N GLY A 117 -16.87 -15.95 -2.07
CA GLY A 117 -18.06 -15.56 -1.31
C GLY A 117 -17.90 -15.49 0.21
N LEU A 118 -16.76 -15.90 0.78
CA LEU A 118 -16.52 -15.87 2.24
C LEU A 118 -16.77 -14.49 2.88
N CYS A 119 -16.41 -13.42 2.18
CA CYS A 119 -16.63 -12.05 2.65
C CYS A 119 -18.11 -11.63 2.64
N ILE A 120 -18.93 -12.21 1.76
CA ILE A 120 -20.38 -12.00 1.70
C ILE A 120 -21.01 -12.67 2.93
N GLU A 121 -20.69 -13.94 3.15
CA GLU A 121 -21.22 -14.74 4.26
C GLU A 121 -20.88 -14.13 5.62
N ARG A 122 -19.64 -13.64 5.79
CA ARG A 122 -19.18 -13.15 7.10
C ARG A 122 -19.62 -11.72 7.43
N CYS A 123 -20.06 -10.93 6.45
CA CYS A 123 -20.35 -9.50 6.66
C CYS A 123 -21.58 -9.31 7.57
N PRO A 124 -21.41 -8.79 8.81
CA PRO A 124 -22.53 -8.67 9.75
C PRO A 124 -23.58 -7.66 9.27
N GLU A 125 -23.16 -6.66 8.51
CA GLU A 125 -24.02 -5.59 8.01
C GLU A 125 -24.69 -5.96 6.68
N GLY A 126 -24.37 -7.12 6.10
CA GLY A 126 -24.78 -7.50 4.74
C GLY A 126 -24.35 -6.48 3.67
N ALA A 127 -23.23 -5.79 3.89
CA ALA A 127 -22.73 -4.74 3.01
C ALA A 127 -21.95 -5.28 1.80
N VAL A 128 -21.48 -6.53 1.85
CA VAL A 128 -20.72 -7.17 0.78
C VAL A 128 -21.65 -8.07 -0.02
N TYR A 129 -21.68 -7.95 -1.34
CA TYR A 129 -22.64 -8.67 -2.20
C TYR A 129 -22.05 -9.01 -3.57
N LEU A 130 -22.68 -9.95 -4.28
CA LEU A 130 -22.33 -10.29 -5.66
C LEU A 130 -23.20 -9.46 -6.63
N LYS A 131 -22.57 -8.72 -7.54
CA LYS A 131 -23.21 -7.97 -8.61
C LYS A 131 -22.40 -8.11 -9.90
N ASP A 132 -23.07 -8.41 -11.01
CA ASP A 132 -22.43 -8.55 -12.33
C ASP A 132 -21.19 -9.49 -12.31
N ASN A 133 -21.33 -10.63 -11.63
CA ASN A 133 -20.26 -11.60 -11.42
C ASN A 133 -19.00 -11.03 -10.71
N ARG A 134 -19.17 -10.00 -9.88
CA ARG A 134 -18.12 -9.38 -9.08
C ARG A 134 -18.59 -9.19 -7.64
N ILE A 135 -17.68 -9.31 -6.69
CA ILE A 135 -17.97 -8.95 -5.31
C ILE A 135 -17.80 -7.44 -5.17
N ASP A 136 -18.81 -6.77 -4.63
CA ASP A 136 -18.86 -5.33 -4.41
C ASP A 136 -19.25 -5.01 -2.95
N ILE A 137 -19.01 -3.78 -2.51
CA ILE A 137 -19.25 -3.32 -1.14
C ILE A 137 -20.13 -2.07 -1.15
N ASP A 138 -21.26 -2.13 -0.47
CA ASP A 138 -22.14 -0.99 -0.25
C ASP A 138 -21.55 -0.06 0.81
N SER A 139 -21.12 1.12 0.36
CA SER A 139 -20.53 2.14 1.22
C SER A 139 -21.46 2.74 2.28
N ASN A 140 -22.78 2.61 2.11
CA ASN A 140 -23.75 3.11 3.10
C ASN A 140 -23.99 2.11 4.23
N ARG A 141 -23.79 0.82 3.96
CA ARG A 141 -23.98 -0.27 4.94
C ARG A 141 -22.68 -0.67 5.61
N CYS A 142 -21.55 -0.55 4.91
CA CYS A 142 -20.26 -0.94 5.46
C CYS A 142 -19.91 -0.08 6.69
N LYS A 143 -19.66 -0.73 7.83
CA LYS A 143 -19.18 -0.10 9.06
C LYS A 143 -17.65 -0.17 9.22
N THR A 144 -16.95 -0.59 8.16
CA THR A 144 -15.47 -0.70 8.13
C THR A 144 -14.92 -1.52 9.31
N CYS A 145 -15.58 -2.64 9.65
CA CYS A 145 -15.10 -3.56 10.69
C CYS A 145 -13.94 -4.46 10.23
N LEU A 146 -13.55 -4.39 8.96
CA LEU A 146 -12.43 -5.08 8.32
C LEU A 146 -12.46 -6.62 8.33
N SER A 147 -13.52 -7.26 8.84
CA SER A 147 -13.64 -8.72 8.86
C SER A 147 -13.47 -9.39 7.48
N CYS A 148 -13.88 -8.72 6.40
CA CYS A 148 -13.67 -9.23 5.05
C CYS A 148 -12.20 -9.21 4.61
N VAL A 149 -11.40 -8.26 5.10
CA VAL A 149 -9.96 -8.15 4.85
C VAL A 149 -9.26 -9.33 5.51
N ASP A 150 -9.51 -9.55 6.80
CA ASP A 150 -8.84 -10.59 7.59
C ASP A 150 -9.15 -12.01 7.08
N LEU A 151 -10.38 -12.23 6.62
CA LEU A 151 -10.82 -13.54 6.17
C LEU A 151 -10.33 -13.89 4.76
N CYS A 152 -9.96 -12.91 3.93
CA CYS A 152 -9.77 -13.15 2.49
C CYS A 152 -8.53 -14.03 2.21
N PRO A 153 -8.70 -15.31 1.81
CA PRO A 153 -7.55 -16.19 1.58
C PRO A 153 -6.71 -15.76 0.37
N MET A 154 -7.34 -15.04 -0.56
CA MET A 154 -6.69 -14.52 -1.77
C MET A 154 -5.94 -13.21 -1.52
N ARG A 155 -6.05 -12.62 -0.31
CA ARG A 155 -5.54 -11.28 0.01
C ARG A 155 -5.92 -10.26 -1.05
N ALA A 156 -7.16 -10.35 -1.51
CA ALA A 156 -7.70 -9.53 -2.58
C ALA A 156 -8.38 -8.25 -2.07
N ILE A 157 -8.53 -8.08 -0.76
CA ILE A 157 -9.28 -6.98 -0.14
C ILE A 157 -8.31 -6.13 0.69
N TYR A 158 -8.28 -4.83 0.44
CA TYR A 158 -7.37 -3.88 1.07
C TYR A 158 -8.15 -2.94 2.00
N PRO A 159 -7.72 -2.76 3.26
CA PRO A 159 -8.35 -1.83 4.18
C PRO A 159 -8.06 -0.38 3.76
N PRO A 160 -8.97 0.57 4.04
CA PRO A 160 -8.70 1.98 3.81
C PRO A 160 -7.45 2.49 4.54
N GLU A 161 -7.07 1.89 5.66
CA GLU A 161 -5.90 2.27 6.46
C GLU A 161 -4.57 2.00 5.73
N ASP A 162 -4.56 1.07 4.77
CA ASP A 162 -3.39 0.80 3.92
C ASP A 162 -3.17 1.87 2.85
N TYR A 163 -4.06 2.88 2.79
CA TYR A 163 -3.89 4.07 1.95
C TYR A 163 -2.51 4.71 2.11
N ILE A 164 -1.88 4.63 3.29
CA ILE A 164 -0.59 5.29 3.59
C ILE A 164 0.54 4.31 3.90
N LYS A 165 0.26 3.06 4.32
CA LYS A 165 1.20 2.26 5.13
C LYS A 165 2.43 1.66 4.45
N SER A 166 2.75 1.97 3.19
CA SER A 166 3.90 1.31 2.55
C SER A 166 4.54 2.14 1.44
N LEU A 167 5.87 2.23 1.53
CA LEU A 167 6.83 2.32 0.42
C LEU A 167 7.26 3.72 -0.05
N ILE A 168 7.90 4.50 0.82
CA ILE A 168 8.93 5.43 0.35
C ILE A 168 10.32 4.96 0.75
N VAL A 169 10.47 4.40 1.95
CA VAL A 169 11.76 4.07 2.55
C VAL A 169 11.81 2.59 2.89
N GLU A 170 12.75 1.85 2.29
CA GLU A 170 13.17 0.52 2.73
C GLU A 170 14.49 0.65 3.50
N VAL A 171 14.59 -0.01 4.65
CA VAL A 171 15.82 -0.04 5.46
C VAL A 171 16.33 -1.48 5.53
N ASP A 172 17.48 -1.73 4.90
CA ASP A 172 18.22 -2.99 5.05
C ASP A 172 18.89 -3.03 6.43
N ILE A 173 18.24 -3.70 7.38
CA ILE A 173 18.72 -3.85 8.76
C ILE A 173 20.06 -4.59 8.88
N TYR A 174 20.49 -5.31 7.84
CA TYR A 174 21.79 -5.98 7.84
C TYR A 174 22.94 -5.05 7.43
N SER A 175 22.60 -3.96 6.73
CA SER A 175 23.56 -2.96 6.26
C SER A 175 23.48 -1.67 7.10
N CYS A 176 22.47 -1.52 7.96
CA CYS A 176 22.33 -0.41 8.88
C CYS A 176 23.35 -0.50 10.02
N ILE A 177 24.18 0.54 10.18
CA ILE A 177 25.18 0.65 11.26
C ILE A 177 24.72 1.54 12.42
N SER A 178 23.41 1.87 12.47
CA SER A 178 22.80 2.70 13.52
C SER A 178 23.49 4.05 13.77
N CYS A 179 24.02 4.69 12.72
CA CYS A 179 24.68 6.01 12.82
C CYS A 179 23.74 7.20 13.12
N ARG A 180 22.42 7.01 13.02
CA ARG A 180 21.36 8.02 13.26
C ARG A 180 21.35 9.26 12.36
N GLU A 181 22.18 9.32 11.31
CA GLU A 181 22.17 10.48 10.41
C GLU A 181 20.86 10.69 9.66
N CYS A 182 20.16 9.59 9.35
CA CYS A 182 18.83 9.64 8.78
C CYS A 182 17.80 10.33 9.70
N GLU A 183 18.01 10.26 11.01
CA GLU A 183 17.19 10.94 12.00
C GLU A 183 17.54 12.42 12.04
N TYR A 184 18.82 12.77 12.19
CA TYR A 184 19.28 14.17 12.26
C TYR A 184 18.90 15.00 11.05
N ILE A 185 18.98 14.43 9.85
CA ILE A 185 18.63 15.16 8.62
C ILE A 185 17.11 15.21 8.36
N CYS A 186 16.29 14.48 9.12
CA CYS A 186 14.87 14.40 8.85
C CYS A 186 14.18 15.74 9.18
N PRO A 187 13.56 16.42 8.19
CA PRO A 187 12.92 17.72 8.42
C PRO A 187 11.68 17.61 9.32
N LEU A 188 11.17 16.39 9.52
CA LEU A 188 10.01 16.09 10.36
C LEU A 188 10.40 15.58 11.76
N LYS A 189 11.71 15.50 12.08
CA LYS A 189 12.18 15.03 13.39
C LYS A 189 11.59 15.85 14.55
N ASN A 190 11.41 17.16 14.32
CA ASN A 190 10.97 18.11 15.34
C ASN A 190 9.53 18.62 15.10
N SER A 191 8.81 18.09 14.13
CA SER A 191 7.49 18.59 13.75
C SER A 191 6.35 18.05 14.63
N THR A 192 6.58 17.85 15.93
CA THR A 192 5.55 17.34 16.87
C THR A 192 5.29 18.37 17.97
N GLN A 193 4.25 19.16 17.78
CA GLN A 193 3.05 19.01 18.61
C GLN A 193 2.01 18.27 17.77
#